data_AF-A0A1M5VVG1-F1
#
_entry.id   AF-A0A1M5VVG1-F1
#
_cell.length_a   1.000
_cell.length_b   1.000
_cell.length_c   1.000
_cell.angle_alpha   90.00
_cell.angle_beta   90.00
_cell.angle_gamma   90.00
#
_symmetry.space_group_name_H-M   'P 1'
#
loop_
_entity.id
_entity.type
_entity.pdbx_description
1 polymer ?
#
loop_
_entity_poly.entity_id
_entity_poly.type
_entity_poly.pdbx_seq_one_letter_code
_entity_poly.pdbx_strand_id
1 'polypeptide(L)'
;MRKGIPALLLALAWSQPAWADRCLQGAWRTQSCPAPIYQGMETAGGNRVFCVCLEDFAHLRQPLDRSDSAAVTLRSRELERLSASYQLEWEPLQKLLRMSPDATVPAP
;
A
#
# COMPACT_ATOMS: atom_id res chain seq x y z
N MET A 1 16.81 -45.43 -36.62
CA MET A 1 16.69 -44.99 -35.21
C MET A 1 16.42 -43.49 -35.19
N ARG A 2 15.55 -43.04 -34.30
CA ARG A 2 14.81 -41.77 -34.35
C ARG A 2 15.67 -40.52 -34.07
N LYS A 3 15.17 -39.39 -34.60
CA LYS A 3 15.68 -38.00 -34.65
C LYS A 3 15.58 -37.23 -33.31
N GLY A 4 16.36 -36.13 -33.23
CA GLY A 4 16.04 -34.88 -32.49
C GLY A 4 16.55 -34.86 -31.04
N ILE A 5 16.91 -33.74 -30.42
CA ILE A 5 16.27 -32.40 -30.40
C ILE A 5 17.35 -31.36 -29.97
N PRO A 6 17.32 -30.11 -30.49
CA PRO A 6 18.32 -29.08 -30.21
C PRO A 6 18.11 -28.43 -28.83
N ALA A 7 19.21 -28.16 -28.11
CA ALA A 7 19.23 -27.37 -26.89
C ALA A 7 19.04 -25.87 -27.21
N LEU A 8 17.81 -25.49 -27.55
CA LEU A 8 17.29 -24.16 -27.26
C LEU A 8 16.70 -24.18 -25.85
N LEU A 9 16.69 -23.00 -25.20
CA LEU A 9 15.93 -22.61 -24.00
C LEU A 9 16.80 -22.35 -22.76
N LEU A 10 17.29 -21.11 -22.63
CA LEU A 10 17.42 -20.42 -21.34
C LEU A 10 17.48 -18.89 -21.56
N ALA A 11 16.58 -18.39 -22.40
CA ALA A 11 16.21 -16.99 -22.45
C ALA A 11 14.72 -16.92 -22.11
N LEU A 12 14.37 -17.11 -20.83
CA LEU A 12 13.01 -16.96 -20.34
C LEU A 12 13.03 -16.39 -18.92
N ALA A 13 12.62 -15.13 -18.86
CA ALA A 13 11.79 -14.57 -17.80
C ALA A 13 12.43 -14.43 -16.41
N TRP A 14 13.33 -13.46 -16.27
CA TRP A 14 13.23 -12.54 -15.12
C TRP A 14 12.36 -11.33 -15.49
N SER A 15 11.18 -11.64 -16.01
CA SER A 15 10.05 -10.71 -16.02
C SER A 15 9.49 -10.75 -14.60
N GLN A 16 10.13 -10.03 -13.67
CA GLN A 16 9.55 -9.87 -12.35
C GLN A 16 8.13 -9.34 -12.53
N PRO A 17 7.11 -9.94 -11.88
CA PRO A 17 5.80 -9.30 -11.83
C PRO A 17 5.99 -7.96 -11.12
N ALA A 18 5.98 -6.87 -11.88
CA ALA A 18 6.33 -5.51 -11.45
C ALA A 18 5.37 -4.90 -10.40
N TRP A 19 4.46 -5.70 -9.84
CA TRP A 19 3.42 -5.25 -8.92
C TRP A 19 3.47 -5.95 -7.55
N ALA A 20 4.38 -6.92 -7.35
CA ALA A 20 4.43 -7.71 -6.11
C ALA A 20 5.08 -7.00 -4.91
N ASP A 21 5.78 -5.86 -5.08
CA ASP A 21 6.64 -5.31 -4.01
C ASP A 21 6.53 -3.80 -3.74
N ARG A 22 5.46 -3.12 -4.14
CA ARG A 22 5.27 -1.73 -3.70
C ARG A 22 4.47 -1.70 -2.41
N CYS A 23 5.13 -2.06 -1.31
CA CYS A 23 4.59 -1.78 0.01
C CYS A 23 4.21 -0.30 0.11
N LEU A 24 3.07 -0.04 0.74
CA LEU A 24 2.66 1.28 1.14
C LEU A 24 3.77 1.87 2.00
N GLN A 25 4.53 2.82 1.44
CA GLN A 25 5.69 3.42 2.08
C GLN A 25 5.80 4.89 1.69
N GLY A 26 6.49 5.68 2.50
CA GLY A 26 6.68 7.10 2.27
C GLY A 26 7.39 7.36 0.94
N ALA A 27 6.92 8.37 0.18
CA ALA A 27 7.51 8.72 -1.12
C ALA A 27 8.97 9.20 -1.01
N TRP A 28 9.40 9.64 0.19
CA TRP A 28 10.77 10.06 0.48
C TRP A 28 11.75 8.89 0.66
N ARG A 29 11.27 7.64 0.76
CA ARG A 29 12.16 6.49 0.97
C ARG A 29 13.04 6.25 -0.26
N THR A 30 14.34 6.20 -0.05
CA THR A 30 15.35 5.79 -1.05
C THR A 30 15.65 4.30 -1.00
N GLN A 31 15.28 3.62 0.09
CA GLN A 31 15.46 2.19 0.31
C GLN A 31 14.13 1.55 0.72
N SER A 32 13.97 0.24 0.47
CA SER A 32 12.80 -0.54 0.86
C SER A 32 12.50 -0.43 2.36
N CYS A 33 11.24 -0.61 2.73
CA CYS A 33 10.87 -0.71 4.14
C CYS A 33 11.60 -1.88 4.82
N PRO A 34 12.34 -1.66 5.92
CA PRO A 34 13.09 -2.73 6.60
C PRO A 34 12.18 -3.71 7.33
N ALA A 35 11.00 -3.26 7.76
CA ALA A 35 10.02 -4.05 8.50
C ALA A 35 8.61 -3.88 7.90
N PRO A 36 8.36 -4.42 6.69
CA PRO A 36 7.05 -4.35 6.07
C PRO A 36 6.07 -5.26 6.80
N ILE A 37 4.86 -4.77 7.00
CA ILE A 37 3.75 -5.56 7.57
C ILE A 37 2.85 -5.98 6.43
N TYR A 38 2.60 -7.28 6.31
CA TYR A 38 1.68 -7.85 5.33
C TYR A 38 0.32 -8.08 5.96
N GLN A 39 -0.74 -7.67 5.27
CA GLN A 39 -2.12 -7.85 5.72
C GLN A 39 -3.01 -8.28 4.56
N GLY A 40 -3.73 -9.39 4.76
CA GLY A 40 -4.83 -9.78 3.90
C GLY A 40 -6.06 -8.91 4.18
N MET A 41 -6.64 -8.33 3.14
CA MET A 41 -7.83 -7.50 3.23
C MET A 41 -8.82 -7.87 2.12
N GLU A 42 -10.09 -7.85 2.48
CA GLU A 42 -11.18 -7.95 1.52
C GLU A 42 -11.35 -6.58 0.85
N THR A 43 -11.34 -6.57 -0.48
CA THR A 43 -11.56 -5.38 -1.30
C THR A 43 -12.69 -5.63 -2.28
N ALA A 44 -13.17 -4.60 -2.98
CA ALA A 44 -14.18 -4.77 -4.03
C ALA A 44 -13.75 -5.78 -5.12
N GLY A 45 -12.44 -5.96 -5.33
CA GLY A 45 -11.86 -6.96 -6.25
C GLY A 45 -11.58 -8.33 -5.64
N GLY A 46 -12.05 -8.60 -4.42
CA GLY A 46 -11.78 -9.81 -3.65
C GLY A 46 -10.66 -9.67 -2.62
N ASN A 47 -10.26 -10.81 -2.03
CA ASN A 47 -9.19 -10.85 -1.03
C ASN A 47 -7.82 -10.59 -1.65
N ARG A 48 -7.14 -9.55 -1.17
CA ARG A 48 -5.81 -9.13 -1.63
C ARG A 48 -4.87 -8.98 -0.44
N VAL A 49 -3.59 -9.29 -0.65
CA VAL A 49 -2.54 -9.05 0.34
C VAL A 49 -1.90 -7.70 0.04
N PHE A 50 -1.82 -6.85 1.05
CA PHE A 50 -1.14 -5.56 1.01
C PHE A 50 0.06 -5.60 1.94
N CYS A 51 1.12 -4.87 1.60
CA CYS A 51 2.20 -4.60 2.54
C CYS A 51 2.31 -3.11 2.85
N VAL A 52 2.69 -2.76 4.07
CA VAL A 52 2.77 -1.38 4.56
C VAL A 52 3.96 -1.18 5.50
N CYS A 53 4.61 -0.03 5.37
CA CYS A 53 5.60 0.50 6.29
C CYS A 53 4.92 1.46 7.27
N LEU A 54 4.39 0.93 8.38
CA LEU A 54 3.56 1.72 9.30
C LEU A 54 4.28 2.93 9.92
N GLU A 55 5.61 2.87 10.05
CA GLU A 55 6.41 3.94 10.61
C GLU A 55 6.37 5.21 9.75
N ASP A 56 6.37 5.06 8.42
CA ASP A 56 6.28 6.19 7.49
C ASP A 56 4.98 6.99 7.67
N PHE A 57 3.92 6.32 8.14
CA PHE A 57 2.59 6.90 8.34
C PHE A 57 2.23 7.11 9.82
N ALA A 58 3.21 7.14 10.73
CA ALA A 58 2.96 7.37 12.15
C ALA A 58 2.15 8.66 12.40
N HIS A 59 2.45 9.73 11.65
CA HIS A 59 1.75 11.01 11.72
C HIS A 59 0.26 10.90 11.34
N LEU A 60 -0.13 9.99 10.45
CA LEU A 60 -1.53 9.73 10.10
C LEU A 60 -2.28 8.90 11.14
N ARG A 61 -1.58 8.31 12.12
CA ARG A 61 -2.16 7.45 13.16
C ARG A 61 -2.34 8.18 14.48
N GLN A 62 -1.67 9.30 14.66
CA GLN A 62 -1.75 10.09 15.88
C GLN A 62 -3.13 10.79 16.00
N PRO A 63 -3.58 11.05 17.25
CA PRO A 63 -4.71 11.94 17.49
C PRO A 63 -4.41 13.30 16.85
N LEU A 64 -5.38 13.83 16.13
CA LEU A 64 -5.26 15.14 15.51
C LEU A 64 -6.19 16.11 16.22
N ASP A 65 -5.66 17.30 16.55
CA ASP A 65 -6.47 18.40 17.03
C ASP A 65 -7.41 18.85 15.90
N ARG A 66 -8.71 18.62 16.09
CA ARG A 66 -9.73 18.96 15.08
C ARG A 66 -9.94 20.47 14.94
N SER A 67 -9.40 21.28 15.87
CA SER A 67 -9.44 22.74 15.75
C SER A 67 -8.39 23.29 14.79
N ASP A 68 -7.34 22.52 14.48
CA ASP A 68 -6.35 22.85 13.46
C ASP A 68 -6.81 22.43 12.06
N SER A 69 -7.53 23.33 11.40
CA SER A 69 -8.11 23.09 10.06
C SER A 69 -7.05 22.82 8.99
N ALA A 70 -5.84 23.37 9.12
CA ALA A 70 -4.75 23.14 8.19
C ALA A 70 -4.21 21.71 8.33
N ALA A 71 -3.98 21.26 9.56
CA ALA A 71 -3.51 19.90 9.83
C ALA A 71 -4.57 18.84 9.46
N VAL A 72 -5.86 19.13 9.67
CA VAL A 72 -6.98 18.30 9.20
C VAL A 72 -6.96 18.17 7.68
N THR A 73 -6.84 19.29 6.97
CA THR A 73 -6.85 19.30 5.49
C THR A 73 -5.67 18.52 4.92
N LEU A 74 -4.47 18.69 5.46
CA LEU A 74 -3.27 17.98 5.00
C LEU A 74 -3.39 16.47 5.23
N ARG A 75 -3.89 16.06 6.39
CA ARG A 75 -4.13 14.64 6.70
C ARG A 75 -5.16 14.05 5.74
N SER A 76 -6.28 14.73 5.50
CA SER A 76 -7.32 14.27 4.56
C SER A 76 -6.78 14.08 3.15
N ARG A 77 -6.05 15.07 2.61
CA ARG A 77 -5.44 14.97 1.27
C ARG A 77 -4.45 13.82 1.14
N GLU A 78 -3.64 13.59 2.16
CA GLU A 78 -2.70 12.47 2.15
C GLU A 78 -3.44 11.13 2.15
N LEU A 79 -4.49 11.00 2.96
CA LEU A 79 -5.32 9.80 3.00
C LEU A 79 -6.04 9.54 1.67
N GLU A 80 -6.60 10.57 1.04
CA GLU A 80 -7.17 10.49 -0.32
C GLU A 80 -6.13 10.04 -1.34
N ARG A 81 -4.92 10.60 -1.28
CA ARG A 81 -3.81 10.21 -2.16
C ARG A 81 -3.44 8.74 -1.99
N LEU A 82 -3.37 8.24 -0.74
CA LEU A 82 -3.07 6.84 -0.43
C LEU A 82 -4.21 5.92 -0.89
N SER A 83 -5.47 6.30 -0.65
CA SER A 83 -6.65 5.58 -1.14
C SER A 83 -6.61 5.40 -2.66
N ALA A 84 -6.41 6.49 -3.40
CA ALA A 84 -6.38 6.48 -4.86
C ALA A 84 -5.20 5.68 -5.41
N SER A 85 -4.00 5.85 -4.83
CA SER A 85 -2.78 5.18 -5.32
C SER A 85 -2.84 3.66 -5.16
N TYR A 86 -3.58 3.18 -4.15
CA TYR A 86 -3.64 1.75 -3.82
C TYR A 86 -5.02 1.12 -4.10
N GLN A 87 -5.96 1.90 -4.64
CA GLN A 87 -7.34 1.48 -4.93
C GLN A 87 -8.00 0.87 -3.68
N LEU A 88 -7.80 1.53 -2.54
CA LEU A 88 -8.36 1.12 -1.26
C LEU A 88 -9.48 2.07 -0.86
N GLU A 89 -10.65 1.51 -0.56
CA GLU A 89 -11.72 2.23 0.11
C GLU A 89 -11.28 2.68 1.52
N TRP A 90 -12.05 3.57 2.13
CA TRP A 90 -11.69 4.20 3.41
C TRP A 90 -11.46 3.20 4.54
N GLU A 91 -12.39 2.27 4.77
CA GLU A 91 -12.29 1.29 5.87
C GLU A 91 -11.08 0.35 5.70
N PRO A 92 -10.84 -0.28 4.52
CA PRO A 92 -9.60 -1.01 4.26
C PRO A 92 -8.33 -0.19 4.48
N LEU A 93 -8.31 1.09 4.07
CA LEU A 93 -7.16 1.96 4.28
C LEU A 93 -6.90 2.23 5.76
N GLN A 94 -7.94 2.53 6.55
CA GLN A 94 -7.84 2.71 8.00
C GLN A 94 -7.29 1.45 8.68
N LYS A 95 -7.79 0.27 8.28
CA LYS A 95 -7.33 -1.02 8.80
C LYS A 95 -5.85 -1.26 8.47
N LEU A 96 -5.46 -1.02 7.21
CA LEU A 96 -4.07 -1.15 6.76
C LEU A 96 -3.14 -0.23 7.54
N LEU A 97 -3.57 1.01 7.78
CA LEU A 97 -2.85 2.01 8.55
C LEU A 97 -3.02 1.84 10.06
N ARG A 98 -3.75 0.84 10.56
CA ARG A 98 -4.05 0.64 12.00
C ARG A 98 -4.54 1.93 12.68
N MET A 99 -5.40 2.67 12.01
CA MET A 99 -6.03 3.88 12.54
C MET A 99 -7.21 3.50 13.43
N SER A 100 -7.51 4.33 14.45
CA SER A 100 -8.74 4.19 15.22
C SER A 100 -9.95 4.40 14.29
N PRO A 101 -11.06 3.65 14.44
CA PRO A 101 -12.29 3.89 13.66
C PRO A 101 -12.84 5.32 13.81
N ASP A 102 -12.50 6.02 14.90
CA ASP A 102 -12.84 7.43 15.14
C ASP A 102 -11.97 8.44 14.37
N ALA A 103 -10.93 7.96 13.66
CA ALA A 103 -10.20 8.78 12.71
C ALA A 103 -11.17 9.15 11.58
N THR A 104 -11.53 10.42 11.51
CA THR A 104 -12.66 10.92 10.72
C THR A 104 -12.47 10.62 9.23
N VAL A 105 -13.56 10.21 8.58
CA VAL A 105 -13.65 10.06 7.11
C VAL A 105 -13.34 11.44 6.49
N PRO A 106 -12.43 11.55 5.50
CA PRO A 106 -12.33 12.79 4.73
C PRO A 106 -13.68 13.04 4.04
N ALA A 107 -14.29 14.19 4.31
CA ALA A 107 -15.51 14.60 3.61
C ALA A 107 -15.14 14.91 2.15
N PRO A 108 -15.99 14.54 1.17
CA PRO A 108 -15.79 14.87 -0.24
C PRO A 108 -15.84 16.37 -0.51
#